data_AF-A0A4V6JJ39-F1
#
_entry.id   AF-A0A4V6JJ39-F1
#
_cell.length_a   1.000
_cell.length_b   1.000
_cell.length_c   1.000
_cell.angle_alpha   90.00
_cell.angle_beta   90.00
_cell.angle_gamma   90.00
#
_symmetry.space_group_name_H-M   'P 1'
#
loop_
_entity.id
_entity.type
_entity.pdbx_description
1 polymer ?
#
loop_
_entity_poly.entity_id
_entity_poly.type
_entity_poly.pdbx_seq_one_letter_code
_entity_poly.pdbx_strand_id
1 'polypeptide(L)' 'MSTIQDIRNQLATLVTEAHKVACSLDIGDERTEAFELYEALRRLQRHGAATDMLAATNPLLSHCCEDDDEDWWDDEDD' A
#
# COMPACT_ATOMS: atom_id res chain seq x y z
N MET A 1 19.64 7.05 -12.87
CA MET A 1 18.79 7.33 -11.70
C MET A 1 17.52 6.51 -11.88
N SER A 2 17.13 5.71 -10.90
CA SER A 2 15.84 5.01 -10.97
C SER A 2 14.69 6.02 -10.86
N THR A 3 13.63 5.79 -11.63
CA THR A 3 12.41 6.58 -11.59
C THR A 3 11.48 6.08 -10.48
N ILE A 4 10.50 6.90 -10.10
CA ILE A 4 9.44 6.47 -9.18
C ILE A 4 8.62 5.29 -9.74
N GLN A 5 8.51 5.20 -11.06
CA GLN A 5 7.84 4.08 -11.72
C GLN A 5 8.64 2.78 -11.58
N ASP A 6 9.96 2.84 -11.60
CA ASP A 6 10.82 1.68 -11.35
C ASP A 6 10.59 1.13 -9.94
N ILE A 7 10.48 2.01 -8.94
CA ILE A 7 10.20 1.64 -7.55
C ILE A 7 8.81 0.99 -7.43
N ARG A 8 7.79 1.56 -8.09
CA ARG A 8 6.43 0.98 -8.11
C ARG A 8 6.39 -0.41 -8.75
N ASN A 9 7.15 -0.61 -9.83
CA ASN A 9 7.27 -1.92 -10.48
C ASN A 9 7.98 -2.95 -9.59
N GLN A 10 9.02 -2.52 -8.86
CA GLN A 10 9.70 -3.36 -7.86
C GLN A 10 8.75 -3.73 -6.72
N LEU A 11 7.97 -2.78 -6.22
CA LEU A 11 6.95 -3.04 -5.19
C LEU A 11 5.91 -4.06 -5.67
N ALA A 12 5.44 -3.98 -6.91
CA ALA A 12 4.51 -4.96 -7.46
C ALA A 12 5.08 -6.39 -7.50
N THR A 13 6.37 -6.52 -7.83
CA THR A 13 7.09 -7.80 -7.78
C THR A 13 7.16 -8.29 -6.33
N LEU A 14 7.56 -7.44 -5.40
CA LEU A 14 7.71 -7.76 -3.99
C LEU A 14 6.39 -8.19 -3.33
N VAL A 15 5.28 -7.51 -3.63
CA VAL A 15 3.92 -7.88 -3.17
C VAL A 15 3.58 -9.31 -3.61
N THR A 16 3.90 -9.64 -4.87
CA THR A 16 3.63 -10.97 -5.42
C THR A 16 4.48 -12.05 -4.73
N GLU A 17 5.75 -11.74 -4.44
CA GLU A 17 6.65 -12.65 -3.72
C GLU A 17 6.21 -12.83 -2.26
N ALA A 18 5.86 -11.75 -1.57
CA ALA A 18 5.35 -11.79 -0.19
C ALA A 18 4.10 -12.68 -0.08
N HIS A 19 3.16 -12.56 -1.02
CA HIS A 19 1.98 -13.42 -1.07
C HIS A 19 2.37 -14.90 -1.23
N LYS A 20 3.30 -15.22 -2.13
CA LYS A 20 3.75 -16.61 -2.35
C LYS A 20 4.41 -17.18 -1.10
N VAL A 21 5.23 -16.39 -0.41
CA VAL A 21 5.87 -16.79 0.85
C VAL A 21 4.79 -17.06 1.90
N ALA A 22 3.85 -16.14 2.11
CA ALA A 22 2.74 -16.34 3.04
C ALA A 22 1.92 -17.61 2.73
N CYS A 23 1.65 -17.90 1.45
CA CYS A 23 0.97 -19.14 1.04
C CYS A 23 1.79 -20.42 1.24
N SER A 24 3.12 -20.32 1.30
CA SER A 24 4.01 -21.48 1.47
C SER A 24 4.18 -21.90 2.93
N LEU A 25 3.82 -21.04 3.87
CA LEU A 25 3.92 -21.30 5.30
C LEU A 25 2.72 -22.12 5.80
N ASP A 26 2.98 -22.97 6.78
CA ASP A 26 1.95 -23.75 7.48
C ASP A 26 1.04 -22.84 8.33
N ILE A 27 -0.13 -23.34 8.73
CA ILE A 27 -1.06 -22.60 9.59
C ILE A 27 -0.38 -22.34 10.95
N GLY A 28 -0.15 -21.06 11.26
CA GLY A 28 0.42 -20.62 12.53
C GLY A 28 0.71 -19.12 12.53
N ASP A 29 1.31 -18.65 13.61
CA ASP A 29 1.58 -17.21 13.85
C ASP A 29 2.50 -16.62 12.77
N GLU A 30 3.52 -17.37 12.33
CA GLU A 30 4.46 -16.95 11.28
C GLU A 30 3.74 -16.66 9.95
N ARG A 31 2.71 -17.46 9.62
CA ARG A 31 1.90 -17.22 8.42
C ARG A 31 1.03 -15.98 8.55
N THR A 32 0.50 -15.73 9.75
CA THR A 32 -0.28 -14.51 10.04
C THR A 32 0.60 -13.28 9.85
N GLU A 33 1.80 -13.26 10.44
CA GLU A 33 2.78 -12.17 10.28
C GLU A 33 3.16 -11.96 8.81
N ALA A 34 3.38 -13.04 8.06
CA ALA A 34 3.67 -12.96 6.63
C ALA A 34 2.50 -12.35 5.82
N PHE A 35 1.25 -12.66 6.17
CA PHE A 35 0.08 -12.05 5.54
C PHE A 35 -0.11 -10.58 5.93
N GLU A 36 0.23 -10.19 7.15
CA GLU A 36 0.22 -8.78 7.59
C GLU A 36 1.21 -7.95 6.78
N LEU A 37 2.44 -8.46 6.59
CA LEU A 37 3.45 -7.83 5.74
C LEU A 37 2.96 -7.71 4.28
N TYR A 38 2.42 -8.78 3.72
CA TYR A 38 1.85 -8.77 2.37
C TYR A 38 0.74 -7.71 2.23
N GLU A 39 -0.20 -7.64 3.17
CA GLU A 39 -1.31 -6.69 3.10
C GLU A 39 -0.84 -5.24 3.26
N ALA A 40 0.17 -4.97 4.08
CA ALA A 40 0.80 -3.64 4.18
C ALA A 40 1.39 -3.20 2.83
N LEU A 41 2.15 -4.08 2.18
CA LEU A 41 2.73 -3.82 0.85
C LEU A 41 1.65 -3.63 -0.23
N ARG A 42 0.58 -4.44 -0.17
CA ARG A 42 -0.54 -4.35 -1.11
C ARG A 42 -1.37 -3.07 -0.94
N ARG A 43 -1.51 -2.56 0.29
CA ARG A 43 -2.12 -1.24 0.54
C ARG A 43 -1.27 -0.13 -0.06
N LEU A 44 0.05 -0.16 0.19
CA LEU A 44 0.99 0.82 -0.36
C LEU A 44 0.92 0.89 -1.90
N GLN A 45 0.84 -0.27 -2.57
CA GLN A 45 0.68 -0.33 -4.02
C GLN A 45 -0.60 0.37 -4.52
N ARG A 46 -1.70 0.29 -3.76
CA ARG A 46 -2.99 0.88 -4.14
C ARG A 46 -3.06 2.39 -3.90
N HIS A 47 -2.41 2.91 -2.86
CA HIS A 47 -2.38 4.36 -2.61
C HIS A 47 -1.74 5.13 -3.78
N GLY A 48 -0.64 4.62 -4.34
CA GLY A 48 -0.04 5.24 -5.53
C GLY A 48 -0.97 5.24 -6.75
N ALA A 49 -1.69 4.15 -7.00
CA ALA A 49 -2.61 4.03 -8.13
C ALA A 49 -3.89 4.87 -7.95
N ALA A 50 -4.43 4.94 -6.73
CA ALA A 50 -5.62 5.75 -6.43
C ALA A 50 -5.33 7.24 -6.58
N THR A 51 -4.19 7.71 -6.06
CA THR A 51 -3.76 9.11 -6.23
C THR A 51 -3.51 9.44 -7.69
N ASP A 52 -2.83 8.57 -8.44
CA ASP A 52 -2.58 8.80 -9.87
C ASP A 52 -3.89 8.79 -10.69
N MET A 53 -4.83 7.88 -10.38
CA MET A 53 -6.15 7.83 -11.02
C MET A 53 -7.02 9.03 -10.65
N LEU A 54 -7.01 9.47 -9.40
CA LEU A 54 -7.73 10.67 -8.96
C LEU A 54 -7.16 11.93 -9.61
N ALA A 55 -5.83 12.06 -9.70
CA ALA A 55 -5.19 13.15 -10.41
C ALA A 55 -5.51 13.14 -11.91
N ALA A 56 -5.56 11.95 -12.54
CA ALA A 56 -5.89 11.81 -13.95
C ALA A 56 -7.38 12.08 -14.25
N THR A 57 -8.27 11.80 -13.30
CA THR A 57 -9.73 11.94 -13.49
C THR A 57 -10.31 13.23 -12.91
N ASN A 58 -9.58 13.91 -12.03
CA ASN A 58 -9.99 15.17 -11.43
C ASN A 58 -8.81 16.17 -11.37
N PRO A 59 -8.61 16.97 -12.42
CA PRO A 59 -7.51 17.94 -12.51
C PRO A 59 -7.58 19.07 -11.48
N LEU A 60 -8.69 19.23 -10.75
CA LEU A 60 -8.84 20.24 -9.70
C LEU A 60 -8.24 19.79 -8.35
N LEU A 61 -8.06 18.48 -8.13
CA LEU A 61 -7.54 17.94 -6.87
C LEU A 61 -6.01 18.01 -6.74
N SER A 62 -5.28 18.22 -7.85
CA SER A 62 -3.81 18.35 -7.83
C SER A 62 -3.31 19.52 -6.97
N HIS A 63 -4.19 20.44 -6.56
CA HIS A 63 -3.84 21.64 -5.81
C HIS A 63 -4.27 21.59 -4.33
N CYS A 64 -4.88 20.50 -3.87
CA CYS A 64 -5.47 20.42 -2.53
C CYS A 64 -4.85 19.36 -1.61
N CYS A 65 -3.92 18.53 -2.09
CA CYS A 65 -3.34 17.42 -1.32
C CYS A 65 -2.00 17.76 -0.65
N GLU A 66 -1.77 19.02 -0.27
CA GLU A 66 -0.63 19.42 0.58
C GLU A 66 -0.94 19.39 2.09
N ASP A 67 -2.19 19.15 2.52
CA ASP A 67 -2.59 19.42 3.92
C ASP A 67 -3.70 18.47 4.42
N ASP A 68 -3.51 17.15 4.35
CA ASP A 68 -4.47 16.19 4.95
C ASP A 68 -3.72 15.05 5.65
N ASP A 69 -2.78 15.43 6.53
CA ASP A 69 -2.12 14.59 7.53
C ASP A 69 -2.77 14.81 8.93
N GLU A 70 -4.08 14.97 9.03
CA GLU A 70 -4.77 15.06 10.33
C GLU A 70 -5.99 14.13 10.36
N ASP A 71 -6.09 13.36 11.45
CA ASP A 71 -7.27 12.62 11.92
C ASP A 71 -7.55 11.20 11.39
N TRP A 72 -6.69 10.23 11.74
CA TRP A 72 -7.12 8.83 11.82
C TRP A 72 -6.52 8.05 13.00
N TRP A 73 -6.54 8.66 14.19
CA TRP A 73 -6.38 7.96 15.47
C TRP A 73 -7.50 8.40 16.41
N ASP A 74 -8.69 7.84 16.21
CA ASP A 74 -9.74 7.85 17.22
C ASP A 74 -10.01 6.39 17.61
N ASP A 75 -9.12 5.85 18.45
CA ASP A 75 -9.40 4.65 19.23
C ASP A 75 -10.30 5.07 20.42
N GLU A 76 -11.60 5.19 20.18
CA GLU A 76 -12.62 5.15 21.23
C GLU A 76 -12.90 3.67 21.57
N ASP A 77 -12.22 3.13 22.58
CA ASP A 77 -12.57 1.85 23.23
C ASP A 77 -13.22 2.17 24.59
N ASP A 78 -14.50 1.79 24.75
CA ASP A 78 -15.33 1.83 25.98
C ASP A 78 -15.20 0.52 26.77
#